data_AF-A0A6J4SP45-F1
#
_entry.id   AF-A0A6J4SP45-F1
#
_cell.length_a   1.000
_cell.length_b   1.000
_cell.length_c   1.000
_cell.angle_alpha   90.00
_cell.angle_beta   90.00
_cell.angle_gamma   90.00
#
_symmetry.space_group_name_H-M   'P 1'
#
loop_
_entity.id
_entity.type
_entity.pdbx_description
1 polymer ?
#
loop_
_entity_poly.entity_id
_entity_poly.type
_entity_poly.pdbx_seq_one_letter_code
_entity_poly.pdbx_strand_id
1 'polypeptide(L)'
;MATAPSQRARVRRAPARADYERATIDAILDEGLVAHLGFEVDGQPYVIPTLHARVGDTVYIHGSSASRMIRTLTACAPACLTVTLIDAMVLARSAFHHSMNYRSVVVLGQARAVADPDELLVALQAFTDKLVPGRWDEVRRPSSKELKATRALAMTLDEASAKARTGPPVDDEEDYALDVWAGVIPLGLAAGAPVADPKLAAGIEPSEVVTRWRPGGR
;
A
#
# COMPACT_ATOMS: atom_id res chain seq x y z
N MET A 1 -9.78 11.82 18.90
CA MET A 1 -9.99 11.41 17.51
C MET A 1 -9.43 12.51 16.63
N ALA A 2 -8.42 12.17 15.83
CA ALA A 2 -7.84 13.05 14.85
C ALA A 2 -8.92 13.56 13.89
N THR A 3 -8.87 14.87 13.60
CA THR A 3 -9.70 15.50 12.58
C THR A 3 -9.07 15.29 11.21
N ALA A 4 -9.87 15.40 10.14
CA ALA A 4 -9.34 15.35 8.79
C ALA A 4 -8.24 16.42 8.60
N PRO A 5 -7.08 16.08 7.99
CA PRO A 5 -5.96 17.01 7.86
C PRO A 5 -6.23 18.13 6.85
N SER A 6 -7.20 17.95 5.95
CA SER A 6 -7.63 18.96 5.00
C SER A 6 -9.09 18.76 4.58
N GLN A 7 -9.64 19.73 3.86
CA GLN A 7 -10.97 19.58 3.24
C GLN A 7 -11.03 18.48 2.18
N ARG A 8 -9.93 18.23 1.45
CA ARG A 8 -9.87 17.22 0.38
C ARG A 8 -9.67 15.81 0.93
N ALA A 9 -8.94 15.66 2.03
CA ALA A 9 -8.76 14.38 2.72
C ALA A 9 -9.97 13.97 3.58
N ARG A 10 -10.95 14.87 3.79
CA ARG A 10 -12.13 14.57 4.61
C ARG A 10 -13.07 13.58 3.90
N VAL A 11 -13.20 12.39 4.48
CA VAL A 11 -14.17 11.39 4.04
C VAL A 11 -15.60 11.91 4.24
N ARG A 12 -16.39 11.94 3.16
CA ARG A 12 -17.78 12.44 3.18
C ARG A 12 -18.84 11.34 3.26
N ARG A 13 -18.68 10.25 2.51
CA ARG A 13 -19.62 9.12 2.49
C ARG A 13 -19.24 8.07 3.54
N ALA A 14 -20.18 7.72 4.42
CA ALA A 14 -19.96 6.86 5.58
C ALA A 14 -18.79 7.36 6.46
N PRO A 15 -18.86 8.59 7.00
CA PRO A 15 -17.75 9.22 7.72
C PRO A 15 -17.37 8.51 9.01
N ALA A 16 -18.28 7.73 9.62
CA ALA A 16 -17.98 6.87 10.76
C ALA A 16 -16.95 5.76 10.46
N ARG A 17 -16.66 5.51 9.19
CA ARG A 17 -15.62 4.58 8.73
C ARG A 17 -14.25 5.24 8.55
N ALA A 18 -14.17 6.56 8.71
CA ALA A 18 -12.93 7.30 8.51
C ALA A 18 -12.05 7.20 9.75
N ASP A 19 -10.75 7.09 9.53
CA ASP A 19 -9.73 7.19 10.55
C ASP A 19 -8.60 8.09 10.04
N TYR A 20 -8.14 9.01 10.87
CA TYR A 20 -7.09 9.97 10.54
C TYR A 20 -5.87 9.82 11.47
N GLU A 21 -5.90 8.85 12.38
CA GLU A 21 -4.80 8.57 13.28
C GLU A 21 -3.63 7.94 12.51
N ARG A 22 -2.41 8.41 12.80
CA ARG A 22 -1.20 7.92 12.13
C ARG A 22 -0.96 6.43 12.37
N ALA A 23 -1.29 5.91 13.54
CA ALA A 23 -1.18 4.48 13.83
C ALA A 23 -1.98 3.61 12.83
N THR A 24 -3.21 4.00 12.48
CA THR A 24 -4.04 3.28 11.51
C THR A 24 -3.50 3.43 10.08
N ILE A 25 -3.10 4.65 9.70
CA ILE A 25 -2.55 4.93 8.38
C ILE A 25 -1.25 4.15 8.15
N ASP A 26 -0.33 4.23 9.11
CA ASP A 26 0.97 3.58 9.08
C ASP A 26 0.81 2.05 8.99
N ALA A 27 -0.07 1.46 9.80
CA ALA A 27 -0.32 0.01 9.79
C ALA A 27 -0.83 -0.48 8.42
N ILE A 28 -1.73 0.26 7.75
CA ILE A 28 -2.22 -0.10 6.43
C ILE A 28 -1.12 0.05 5.37
N LEU A 29 -0.33 1.12 5.44
CA LEU A 29 0.79 1.36 4.52
C LEU A 29 1.87 0.28 4.67
N ASP A 30 2.13 -0.20 5.88
CA ASP A 30 3.15 -1.21 6.16
C ASP A 30 2.70 -2.61 5.73
N GLU A 31 1.42 -2.96 5.95
CA GLU A 31 0.86 -4.24 5.51
C GLU A 31 0.68 -4.32 3.98
N GLY A 32 0.31 -3.20 3.34
CA GLY A 32 0.10 -3.14 1.90
C GLY A 32 1.40 -3.30 1.12
N LEU A 33 1.50 -4.34 0.27
CA LEU A 33 2.65 -4.55 -0.61
C LEU A 33 2.63 -3.66 -1.86
N VAL A 34 1.44 -3.32 -2.34
CA VAL A 34 1.22 -2.55 -3.57
C VAL A 34 0.45 -1.29 -3.25
N ALA A 35 0.93 -0.17 -3.79
CA ALA A 35 0.20 1.07 -3.89
C ALA A 35 -0.24 1.35 -5.33
N HIS A 36 -1.31 2.11 -5.49
CA HIS A 36 -1.77 2.66 -6.75
C HIS A 36 -1.48 4.15 -6.76
N LEU A 37 -0.58 4.58 -7.63
CA LEU A 37 -0.18 5.98 -7.75
C LEU A 37 -0.96 6.65 -8.87
N GLY A 38 -1.90 7.50 -8.47
CA GLY A 38 -2.66 8.40 -9.33
C GLY A 38 -1.89 9.70 -9.61
N PHE A 39 -1.79 10.09 -10.87
CA PHE A 39 -1.23 11.38 -11.29
C PHE A 39 -1.83 11.79 -12.65
N GLU A 40 -1.63 13.04 -13.04
CA GLU A 40 -2.17 13.59 -14.27
C GLU A 40 -1.04 14.01 -15.22
N VAL A 41 -1.27 13.82 -16.53
CA VAL A 41 -0.40 14.32 -17.60
C VAL A 41 -1.30 14.89 -18.68
N ASP A 42 -1.17 16.19 -18.97
CA ASP A 42 -1.91 16.90 -20.02
C ASP A 42 -3.44 16.68 -19.94
N GLY A 43 -3.99 16.71 -18.72
CA GLY A 43 -5.39 16.48 -18.40
C GLY A 43 -5.82 15.01 -18.32
N GLN A 44 -4.95 14.06 -18.67
CA GLN A 44 -5.25 12.63 -18.59
C GLN A 44 -4.82 12.05 -17.24
N PRO A 45 -5.76 11.52 -16.41
CA PRO A 45 -5.41 10.78 -15.20
C PRO A 45 -4.83 9.40 -15.54
N TYR A 46 -3.75 9.04 -14.86
CA TYR A 46 -3.14 7.72 -14.87
C TYR A 46 -3.11 7.15 -13.46
N VAL A 47 -3.25 5.82 -13.35
CA VAL A 47 -3.07 5.10 -12.10
C VAL A 47 -2.11 3.94 -12.35
N ILE A 48 -0.95 4.00 -11.70
CA ILE A 48 0.12 3.01 -11.92
C ILE A 48 0.32 2.20 -10.62
N PRO A 49 0.17 0.86 -10.67
CA PRO A 49 0.51 0.02 -9.53
C PRO A 49 2.03 -0.01 -9.35
N THR A 50 2.49 0.14 -8.10
CA THR A 50 3.90 0.19 -7.76
C THR A 50 4.15 -0.31 -6.33
N LEU A 51 5.38 -0.73 -6.05
CA LEU A 51 5.82 -0.92 -4.67
C LEU A 51 5.95 0.45 -3.99
N HIS A 52 5.66 0.49 -2.70
CA HIS A 52 5.94 1.64 -1.85
C HIS A 52 6.60 1.19 -0.55
N ALA A 53 7.41 2.07 0.04
CA ALA A 53 7.98 1.86 1.37
C ALA A 53 7.72 3.09 2.23
N ARG A 54 7.49 2.90 3.54
CA ARG A 54 7.30 4.01 4.48
C ARG A 54 8.50 4.10 5.39
N VAL A 55 8.99 5.32 5.64
CA VAL A 55 10.01 5.61 6.65
C VAL A 55 9.54 6.85 7.42
N GLY A 56 9.19 6.65 8.69
CA GLY A 56 8.57 7.69 9.51
C GLY A 56 7.33 8.28 8.84
N ASP A 57 7.38 9.58 8.55
CA ASP A 57 6.29 10.37 7.97
C ASP A 57 6.35 10.52 6.44
N THR A 58 7.20 9.73 5.78
CA THR A 58 7.37 9.77 4.33
C THR A 58 7.06 8.42 3.71
N VAL A 59 6.29 8.43 2.62
CA VAL A 59 6.14 7.28 1.73
C VAL A 59 6.99 7.48 0.48
N TYR A 60 7.74 6.44 0.14
CA TYR A 60 8.65 6.39 -1.00
C TYR A 60 8.07 5.49 -2.09
N ILE A 61 8.33 5.89 -3.33
CA ILE A 61 8.10 5.11 -4.55
C ILE A 61 9.41 5.12 -5.32
N HIS A 62 9.77 4.03 -5.99
CA HIS A 62 10.93 4.02 -6.88
C HIS A 62 10.55 3.58 -8.29
N GLY A 63 11.46 3.84 -9.23
CA GLY A 63 11.31 3.38 -10.60
C GLY A 63 12.51 3.73 -11.46
N SER A 64 12.44 3.30 -12.72
CA SER A 64 13.41 3.69 -13.72
C SER A 64 13.37 5.21 -13.94
N SER A 65 14.55 5.83 -13.99
CA SER A 65 14.73 7.24 -14.35
C SER A 65 14.13 7.61 -15.71
N ALA A 66 14.02 6.62 -16.62
CA ALA A 66 13.44 6.78 -17.94
C ALA A 66 11.90 6.62 -17.97
N SER A 67 11.24 6.33 -16.84
CA SER A 67 9.80 6.15 -16.82
C SER A 67 9.05 7.49 -16.88
N ARG A 68 7.90 7.49 -17.55
CA ARG A 68 7.01 8.67 -17.65
C ARG A 68 6.56 9.14 -16.27
N MET A 69 6.13 8.21 -15.42
CA MET A 69 5.71 8.48 -14.04
C MET A 69 6.78 9.25 -13.26
N ILE A 70 8.02 8.75 -13.24
CA ILE A 70 9.11 9.41 -12.50
C ILE A 70 9.38 10.82 -13.07
N ARG A 71 9.43 10.97 -14.40
CA ARG A 71 9.66 12.29 -15.03
C ARG A 71 8.57 13.30 -14.69
N THR A 72 7.30 12.92 -14.82
CA THR A 72 6.16 13.78 -14.50
C THR A 72 6.18 14.21 -13.03
N LEU A 73 6.34 13.25 -12.12
CA LEU A 73 6.25 13.52 -10.69
C LEU A 73 7.47 14.25 -10.14
N THR A 74 8.65 14.09 -10.75
CA THR A 74 9.85 14.88 -10.41
C THR A 74 9.63 16.38 -10.66
N ALA A 75 8.71 16.75 -11.56
CA ALA A 75 8.32 18.15 -11.78
C ALA A 75 7.33 18.68 -10.71
N CYS A 76 7.26 18.04 -9.54
CA CYS A 76 6.36 18.39 -8.42
C CYS A 76 4.87 18.35 -8.80
N ALA A 77 4.49 17.46 -9.70
CA ALA A 77 3.10 17.27 -10.08
C ALA A 77 2.28 16.70 -8.89
N PRO A 78 1.01 17.10 -8.74
CA PRO A 78 0.11 16.50 -7.75
C PRO A 78 -0.02 14.98 -7.96
N ALA A 79 -0.03 14.26 -6.85
CA ALA A 79 -0.14 12.81 -6.81
C ALA A 79 -1.12 12.36 -5.74
N CYS A 80 -1.69 11.18 -5.97
CA CYS A 80 -2.58 10.47 -5.04
C CYS A 80 -2.06 9.04 -4.89
N LEU A 81 -1.48 8.70 -3.74
CA LEU A 81 -1.08 7.34 -3.43
C LEU A 81 -2.20 6.63 -2.68
N THR A 82 -2.66 5.50 -3.20
CA THR A 82 -3.74 4.70 -2.58
C THR A 82 -3.26 3.29 -2.27
N VAL A 83 -3.53 2.80 -1.06
CA VAL A 83 -3.33 1.41 -0.66
C VAL A 83 -4.67 0.85 -0.20
N THR A 84 -5.02 -0.36 -0.63
CA THR A 84 -6.26 -1.04 -0.25
C THR A 84 -5.97 -2.48 0.12
N LEU A 85 -6.48 -2.92 1.27
CA LEU A 85 -6.48 -4.28 1.76
C LEU A 85 -7.93 -4.77 1.80
N ILE A 86 -8.20 -5.91 1.18
CA ILE A 86 -9.53 -6.52 1.17
C ILE A 86 -9.53 -7.63 2.22
N ASP A 87 -10.41 -7.49 3.21
CA ASP A 87 -10.49 -8.38 4.37
C ASP A 87 -11.66 -9.37 4.29
N ALA A 88 -12.75 -9.04 3.57
CA ALA A 88 -13.86 -9.97 3.33
C ALA A 88 -14.83 -9.50 2.25
N MET A 89 -15.57 -10.44 1.64
CA MET A 89 -16.84 -10.14 0.98
C MET A 89 -17.97 -10.15 2.01
N VAL A 90 -18.88 -9.18 1.93
CA VAL A 90 -20.05 -9.08 2.80
C VAL A 90 -21.31 -9.27 1.98
N LEU A 91 -21.99 -10.38 2.23
CA LEU A 91 -23.15 -10.82 1.48
C LEU A 91 -24.40 -10.57 2.33
N ALA A 92 -25.20 -9.59 1.92
CA ALA A 92 -26.45 -9.20 2.55
C ALA A 92 -27.63 -9.91 1.87
N ARG A 93 -28.84 -9.75 2.39
CA ARG A 93 -30.06 -10.35 1.82
C ARG A 93 -30.56 -9.57 0.61
N SER A 94 -30.38 -8.25 0.64
CA SER A 94 -30.62 -7.37 -0.50
C SER A 94 -29.35 -7.12 -1.29
N ALA A 95 -29.46 -7.12 -2.62
CA ALA A 95 -28.35 -6.83 -3.53
C ALA A 95 -27.73 -5.44 -3.26
N PHE A 96 -28.52 -4.50 -2.77
CA PHE A 96 -28.07 -3.13 -2.45
C PHE A 96 -27.12 -3.09 -1.24
N HIS A 97 -27.29 -4.00 -0.27
CA HIS A 97 -26.53 -4.02 0.98
C HIS A 97 -25.25 -4.87 0.90
N HIS A 98 -24.99 -5.51 -0.24
CA HIS A 98 -23.70 -6.16 -0.49
C HIS A 98 -22.53 -5.18 -0.34
N SER A 99 -21.43 -5.66 0.24
CA SER A 99 -20.26 -4.82 0.51
C SER A 99 -18.98 -5.63 0.64
N MET A 100 -17.91 -4.99 1.13
CA MET A 100 -16.66 -5.64 1.50
C MET A 100 -16.18 -5.11 2.85
N ASN A 101 -15.55 -5.97 3.65
CA ASN A 101 -14.66 -5.51 4.70
C ASN A 101 -13.31 -5.18 4.08
N TYR A 102 -12.77 -4.03 4.44
CA TYR A 102 -11.54 -3.50 3.85
C TYR A 102 -10.89 -2.49 4.78
N ARG A 103 -9.63 -2.20 4.49
CA ARG A 103 -8.87 -1.07 5.03
C ARG A 103 -8.18 -0.37 3.86
N SER A 104 -8.27 0.95 3.79
CA SER A 104 -7.62 1.71 2.72
C SER A 104 -7.01 3.00 3.25
N VAL A 105 -5.90 3.42 2.65
CA VAL A 105 -5.27 4.73 2.86
C VAL A 105 -5.24 5.48 1.53
N VAL A 106 -5.54 6.77 1.59
CA VAL A 106 -5.32 7.73 0.50
C VAL A 106 -4.40 8.82 1.02
N VAL A 107 -3.27 9.02 0.34
CA VAL A 107 -2.30 10.10 0.59
C VAL A 107 -2.33 11.06 -0.59
N LEU A 108 -2.65 12.33 -0.32
CA LEU A 108 -2.63 13.39 -1.31
C LEU A 108 -1.38 14.25 -1.11
N GLY A 109 -0.79 14.74 -2.19
CA GLY A 109 0.34 15.65 -2.06
C GLY A 109 1.07 15.87 -3.37
N GLN A 110 2.31 16.33 -3.25
CA GLN A 110 3.26 16.39 -4.35
C GLN A 110 4.41 15.45 -4.04
N ALA A 111 4.84 14.70 -5.04
CA ALA A 111 6.05 13.92 -4.93
C ALA A 111 7.28 14.81 -5.18
N ARG A 112 8.32 14.65 -4.37
CA ARG A 112 9.65 15.22 -4.64
C ARG A 112 10.61 14.13 -5.07
N ALA A 113 11.56 14.46 -5.93
CA ALA A 113 12.67 13.54 -6.18
C ALA A 113 13.60 13.44 -4.97
N VAL A 114 14.05 12.22 -4.68
CA VAL A 114 15.13 11.96 -3.72
C VAL A 114 16.46 12.26 -4.42
N ALA A 115 17.10 13.37 -4.03
CA ALA A 115 18.35 13.83 -4.60
C ALA A 115 19.58 13.42 -3.78
N ASP A 116 19.41 13.28 -2.46
CA ASP A 116 20.46 12.86 -1.55
C ASP A 116 20.73 11.35 -1.71
N PRO A 117 21.98 10.94 -2.02
CA PRO A 117 22.36 9.53 -2.10
C PRO A 117 22.09 8.74 -0.81
N ASP A 118 22.23 9.36 0.36
CA ASP A 118 22.03 8.68 1.64
C ASP A 118 20.54 8.42 1.89
N GLU A 119 19.68 9.39 1.57
CA GLU A 119 18.22 9.20 1.58
C GLU A 119 17.79 8.11 0.58
N LEU A 120 18.40 8.08 -0.61
CA LEU A 120 18.11 7.03 -1.59
C LEU A 120 18.45 5.64 -1.05
N LEU A 121 19.57 5.49 -0.33
CA LEU A 121 19.94 4.22 0.30
C LEU A 121 18.94 3.83 1.39
N VAL A 122 18.49 4.77 2.23
CA VAL A 122 17.44 4.54 3.23
C VAL A 122 16.15 4.05 2.56
N ALA A 123 15.73 4.70 1.48
CA ALA A 123 14.53 4.29 0.74
C ALA A 123 14.67 2.88 0.15
N LEU A 124 15.80 2.57 -0.49
CA LEU A 124 16.07 1.25 -1.10
C LEU A 124 16.16 0.13 -0.06
N GLN A 125 16.75 0.41 1.10
CA GLN A 125 16.72 -0.50 2.24
C GLN A 125 15.27 -0.74 2.69
N ALA A 126 14.49 0.32 2.90
CA ALA A 126 13.10 0.21 3.31
C ALA A 126 12.25 -0.59 2.33
N PHE A 127 12.45 -0.46 1.02
CA PHE A 127 11.81 -1.32 0.02
C PHE A 127 12.18 -2.79 0.20
N THR A 128 13.46 -3.07 0.39
CA THR A 128 13.97 -4.44 0.50
C THR A 128 13.44 -5.11 1.76
N ASP A 129 13.53 -4.42 2.90
CA ASP A 129 13.09 -4.94 4.20
C ASP A 129 11.56 -4.96 4.34
N LYS A 130 10.83 -4.13 3.60
CA LYS A 130 9.38 -4.26 3.52
C LYS A 130 8.95 -5.55 2.84
N LEU A 131 9.66 -5.96 1.78
CA LEU A 131 9.35 -7.22 1.10
C LEU A 131 9.61 -8.41 2.01
N VAL A 132 10.78 -8.46 2.64
CA VAL A 132 11.13 -9.46 3.64
C VAL A 132 12.00 -8.78 4.70
N PRO A 133 11.56 -8.65 5.95
CA PRO A 133 12.35 -7.99 7.00
C PRO A 133 13.73 -8.62 7.18
N GLY A 134 14.78 -7.80 7.17
CA GLY A 134 16.18 -8.22 7.28
C GLY A 134 16.80 -8.70 5.97
N ARG A 135 16.03 -8.73 4.87
CA ARG A 135 16.53 -9.20 3.57
C ARG A 135 17.61 -8.33 3.00
N TRP A 136 17.63 -7.04 3.36
CA TRP A 136 18.70 -6.14 2.96
C TRP A 136 20.06 -6.75 3.33
N ASP A 137 20.23 -7.25 4.55
CA ASP A 137 21.52 -7.77 5.05
C ASP A 137 21.96 -9.11 4.43
N GLU A 138 21.05 -9.83 3.77
CA GLU A 138 21.34 -11.12 3.12
C GLU A 138 21.76 -10.97 1.66
N VAL A 139 21.63 -9.78 1.08
CA VAL A 139 21.90 -9.54 -0.35
C VAL A 139 23.03 -8.52 -0.55
N ARG A 140 23.70 -8.61 -1.70
CA ARG A 140 24.68 -7.61 -2.11
C ARG A 140 24.03 -6.23 -2.18
N ARG A 141 24.63 -5.24 -1.52
CA ARG A 141 24.24 -3.82 -1.58
C ARG A 141 24.24 -3.28 -3.03
N PRO A 142 23.39 -2.28 -3.36
CA PRO A 142 23.38 -1.66 -4.67
C PRO A 142 24.76 -1.11 -5.07
N SER A 143 25.16 -1.38 -6.30
CA SER A 143 26.35 -0.84 -6.94
C SER A 143 26.13 0.62 -7.35
N SER A 144 27.21 1.37 -7.60
CA SER A 144 27.12 2.74 -8.10
C SER A 144 26.37 2.84 -9.44
N LYS A 145 26.39 1.80 -10.27
CA LYS A 145 25.64 1.75 -11.53
C LYS A 145 24.14 1.62 -11.27
N GLU A 146 23.74 0.75 -10.34
CA GLU A 146 22.34 0.55 -9.96
C GLU A 146 21.77 1.82 -9.32
N LEU A 147 22.51 2.47 -8.41
CA LEU A 147 22.11 3.74 -7.79
C LEU A 147 21.88 4.85 -8.82
N LYS A 148 22.72 4.95 -9.86
CA LYS A 148 22.55 5.94 -10.94
C LYS A 148 21.32 5.68 -11.81
N ALA A 149 20.97 4.41 -12.02
CA ALA A 149 19.84 3.99 -12.86
C ALA A 149 18.49 4.13 -12.15
N THR A 150 18.49 4.13 -10.82
CA THR A 150 17.28 4.23 -10.00
C THR A 150 16.96 5.67 -9.64
N ARG A 151 15.66 5.98 -9.57
CA ARG A 151 15.14 7.19 -8.95
C ARG A 151 14.09 6.80 -7.91
N ALA A 152 14.11 7.51 -6.80
CA ALA A 152 13.06 7.45 -5.79
C ALA A 152 12.33 8.80 -5.72
N LEU A 153 11.04 8.72 -5.41
CA LEU A 153 10.16 9.82 -5.12
C LEU A 153 9.71 9.70 -3.68
N ALA A 154 9.58 10.83 -3.00
CA ALA A 154 9.10 10.94 -1.62
C ALA A 154 7.82 11.78 -1.56
N MET A 155 6.83 11.34 -0.79
CA MET A 155 5.61 12.07 -0.48
C MET A 155 5.42 12.10 1.04
N THR A 156 5.08 13.26 1.61
CA THR A 156 4.78 13.38 3.04
C THR A 156 3.41 12.80 3.35
N LEU A 157 3.22 12.35 4.59
CA LEU A 157 1.95 11.83 5.10
C LEU A 157 1.07 12.90 5.76
N ASP A 158 1.33 14.18 5.47
CA ASP A 158 0.62 15.33 6.06
C ASP A 158 -0.87 15.35 5.67
N GLU A 159 -1.20 14.96 4.44
CA GLU A 159 -2.56 14.90 3.91
C GLU A 159 -2.96 13.46 3.59
N ALA A 160 -3.03 12.63 4.63
CA ALA A 160 -3.44 11.24 4.56
C ALA A 160 -4.80 10.98 5.25
N SER A 161 -5.57 10.04 4.71
CA SER A 161 -6.82 9.57 5.30
C SER A 161 -6.95 8.07 5.17
N ALA A 162 -7.43 7.41 6.24
CA ALA A 162 -7.79 6.01 6.22
C ALA A 162 -9.31 5.84 6.21
N LYS A 163 -9.76 4.72 5.64
CA LYS A 163 -11.15 4.28 5.70
C LYS A 163 -11.20 2.77 5.88
N ALA A 164 -11.99 2.31 6.83
CA ALA A 164 -12.11 0.88 7.14
C ALA A 164 -13.57 0.45 7.33
N ARG A 165 -13.88 -0.78 6.92
CA ARG A 165 -15.13 -1.46 7.24
C ARG A 165 -14.82 -2.85 7.77
N THR A 166 -15.43 -3.19 8.90
CA THR A 166 -15.46 -4.55 9.45
C THR A 166 -16.90 -4.93 9.79
N GLY A 167 -17.14 -6.21 10.09
CA GLY A 167 -18.43 -6.68 10.60
C GLY A 167 -19.38 -7.28 9.55
N PRO A 168 -20.59 -7.67 9.99
CA PRO A 168 -21.59 -8.38 9.19
C PRO A 168 -22.26 -7.49 8.12
N PRO A 169 -23.13 -8.05 7.27
CA PRO A 169 -24.11 -7.25 6.52
C PRO A 169 -25.02 -6.49 7.48
N VAL A 170 -25.56 -5.36 7.01
CA VAL A 170 -26.57 -4.56 7.70
C VAL A 170 -27.72 -4.42 6.70
N ASP A 171 -28.72 -5.28 6.85
CA ASP A 171 -29.94 -5.28 6.03
C ASP A 171 -31.00 -4.35 6.63
N ASP A 172 -32.00 -3.99 5.82
CA ASP A 172 -33.20 -3.31 6.30
C ASP A 172 -34.07 -4.30 7.11
N GLU A 173 -34.86 -3.80 8.06
CA GLU A 173 -35.59 -4.66 9.02
C GLU A 173 -36.50 -5.70 8.34
N GLU A 174 -37.17 -5.31 7.25
CA GLU A 174 -38.05 -6.19 6.47
C GLU A 174 -37.32 -7.34 5.76
N ASP A 175 -36.05 -7.13 5.40
CA ASP A 175 -35.25 -8.12 4.67
C ASP A 175 -34.86 -9.30 5.57
N TYR A 176 -34.83 -9.15 6.90
CA TYR A 176 -34.49 -10.25 7.81
C TYR A 176 -35.49 -11.42 7.76
N ALA A 177 -36.69 -11.19 7.22
CA ALA A 177 -37.69 -12.23 6.99
C ALA A 177 -37.44 -13.05 5.70
N LEU A 178 -36.54 -12.60 4.81
CA LEU A 178 -36.22 -13.31 3.57
C LEU A 178 -35.45 -14.59 3.86
N ASP A 179 -35.83 -15.67 3.16
CA ASP A 179 -35.15 -16.97 3.21
C ASP A 179 -33.91 -16.98 2.30
N VAL A 180 -32.96 -16.08 2.60
CA VAL A 180 -31.71 -15.89 1.86
C VAL A 180 -30.54 -15.92 2.84
N TRP A 181 -29.47 -16.63 2.48
CA TRP A 181 -28.26 -16.64 3.29
C TRP A 181 -27.57 -15.27 3.25
N ALA A 182 -27.19 -14.78 4.43
CA ALA A 182 -26.40 -13.55 4.59
C ALA A 182 -25.25 -13.79 5.56
N GLY A 183 -24.09 -13.21 5.26
CA GLY A 183 -22.89 -13.45 6.02
C GLY A 183 -21.65 -12.78 5.44
N VAL A 184 -20.49 -13.27 5.87
CA VAL A 184 -19.19 -12.72 5.51
C VAL A 184 -18.32 -13.87 5.03
N ILE A 185 -17.64 -13.69 3.90
CA ILE A 185 -16.60 -14.58 3.40
C ILE A 185 -15.25 -13.89 3.65
N PRO A 186 -14.50 -14.26 4.69
CA PRO A 186 -13.20 -13.68 4.97
C PRO A 186 -12.22 -13.90 3.82
N LEU A 187 -11.40 -12.90 3.55
CA LEU A 187 -10.36 -12.91 2.53
C LEU A 187 -9.02 -12.52 3.17
N GLY A 188 -7.93 -13.07 2.64
CA GLY A 188 -6.59 -12.74 3.11
C GLY A 188 -5.53 -13.27 2.16
N LEU A 189 -4.37 -12.62 2.16
CA LEU A 189 -3.20 -13.10 1.44
C LEU A 189 -2.50 -14.19 2.27
N ALA A 190 -2.15 -15.30 1.64
CA ALA A 190 -1.37 -16.37 2.25
C ALA A 190 -0.04 -16.54 1.49
N ALA A 191 1.06 -16.62 2.23
CA ALA A 191 2.36 -16.98 1.65
C ALA A 191 2.38 -18.46 1.27
N GLY A 192 2.83 -18.77 0.04
CA GLY A 192 3.20 -20.13 -0.34
C GLY A 192 4.60 -20.51 0.14
N ALA A 193 5.00 -21.76 -0.09
CA ALA A 193 6.37 -22.19 0.15
C ALA A 193 7.33 -21.48 -0.83
N PRO A 194 8.54 -21.07 -0.39
CA PRO A 194 9.55 -20.51 -1.29
C PRO A 194 9.90 -21.47 -2.42
N VAL A 195 9.99 -20.94 -3.63
CA VAL A 195 10.42 -21.69 -4.82
C VAL A 195 11.80 -21.20 -5.23
N ALA A 196 12.78 -22.10 -5.27
CA ALA A 196 14.16 -21.77 -5.62
C ALA A 196 14.30 -21.36 -7.09
N ASP A 197 15.21 -20.42 -7.36
CA ASP A 197 15.64 -20.10 -8.73
C ASP A 197 16.29 -21.35 -9.35
N PRO A 198 15.90 -21.80 -10.57
CA PRO A 198 16.56 -22.90 -11.27
C PRO A 198 18.07 -22.73 -11.47
N LYS A 199 18.62 -21.51 -11.35
CA LYS A 199 20.05 -21.21 -11.42
C LYS A 199 20.74 -21.14 -10.04
N LEU A 200 20.00 -21.32 -8.95
CA LEU A 200 20.57 -21.30 -7.60
C LEU A 200 21.54 -22.48 -7.44
N ALA A 201 22.71 -22.23 -6.87
CA ALA A 201 23.67 -23.29 -6.61
C ALA A 201 23.09 -24.33 -5.64
N ALA A 202 23.43 -25.60 -5.86
CA ALA A 202 22.92 -26.70 -5.03
C ALA A 202 23.30 -26.52 -3.55
N GLY A 203 22.37 -26.86 -2.65
CA GLY A 203 22.56 -26.80 -1.20
C GLY A 203 22.35 -25.42 -0.57
N ILE A 204 21.97 -24.39 -1.35
CA ILE A 204 21.55 -23.10 -0.80
C ILE A 204 20.05 -23.16 -0.48
N GLU A 205 19.74 -23.16 0.82
CA GLU A 205 18.37 -23.17 1.32
C GLU A 205 17.87 -21.74 1.60
N PRO A 206 16.55 -21.49 1.53
CA PRO A 206 15.98 -20.21 1.94
C PRO A 206 16.26 -19.96 3.44
N SER A 207 16.62 -18.73 3.77
CA SER A 207 16.89 -18.33 5.15
C SER A 207 15.63 -18.33 6.02
N GLU A 208 15.83 -18.21 7.33
CA GLU A 208 14.74 -18.15 8.31
C GLU A 208 13.79 -16.98 8.04
N VAL A 209 14.32 -15.80 7.67
CA VAL A 209 13.49 -14.62 7.36
C VAL A 209 12.61 -14.84 6.13
N VAL A 210 13.10 -15.59 5.13
CA VAL A 210 12.35 -15.92 3.92
C VAL A 210 11.27 -16.97 4.19
N THR A 211 11.61 -18.04 4.92
CA THR A 211 10.67 -19.13 5.23
C THR A 211 9.58 -18.73 6.22
N ARG A 212 9.88 -17.80 7.13
CA ARG A 212 8.93 -17.30 8.12
C ARG A 212 8.13 -16.08 7.67
N TRP A 213 8.47 -15.47 6.54
CA TRP A 213 7.73 -14.30 6.07
C TRP A 213 6.24 -14.60 5.90
N ARG A 214 5.39 -13.67 6.36
CA ARG A 214 3.95 -13.70 6.16
C ARG A 214 3.45 -12.31 5.77
N PRO A 215 2.39 -12.21 4.95
CA PRO A 215 1.70 -10.96 4.69
C PRO A 215 1.21 -10.31 5.98
N GLY A 216 1.41 -8.99 6.11
CA GLY A 216 0.93 -8.22 7.26
C GLY A 216 1.68 -8.45 8.58
N GLY A 217 2.88 -9.04 8.55
CA GLY A 217 3.79 -9.08 9.70
C GLY A 217 3.33 -9.95 10.88
N ARG A 218 2.54 -11.00 10.61
CA ARG A 218 2.10 -11.98 11.63
C ARG A 218 2.96 -13.23 11.65
#